data_AF-A0A0J7K4M5-F1
#
_entry.id   AF-A0A0J7K4M5-F1
#
_cell.length_a   1.000
_cell.length_b   1.000
_cell.length_c   1.000
_cell.angle_alpha   90.00
_cell.angle_beta   90.00
_cell.angle_gamma   90.00
#
_symmetry.space_group_name_H-M   'P 1'
#
loop_
_entity.id
_entity.type
_entity.pdbx_description
1 polymer ?
#
loop_
_entity_poly.entity_id
_entity_poly.type
_entity_poly.pdbx_seq_one_letter_code
_entity_poly.pdbx_strand_id
1 'polypeptide(L)' 'MEICKPKSGETIVISAAAGAVGSHVGQIAKNLGLTVIGICGSDEKCKWLKELGFDATIKYKTAPVAESCLYARLLRKA' A
#
# COMPACT_ATOMS: atom_id res chain seq x y z
N MET A 1 -7.84 2.71 17.16
CA MET A 1 -6.95 3.69 16.48
C MET A 1 -5.93 4.34 17.43
N GLU A 2 -5.57 3.69 18.54
CA GLU A 2 -4.92 4.39 19.66
C GLU A 2 -3.43 4.68 19.47
N ILE A 3 -2.75 3.88 18.65
CA ILE A 3 -1.29 3.97 18.44
C ILE A 3 -0.97 4.94 17.30
N CYS A 4 -1.27 4.59 16.05
CA CYS A 4 -0.83 5.37 14.89
C CYS A 4 -1.72 6.58 14.55
N LYS A 5 -3.00 6.60 14.97
CA LYS A 5 -3.97 7.68 14.70
C LYS A 5 -3.88 8.28 13.27
N PRO A 6 -3.93 7.45 12.21
CA PRO A 6 -3.75 7.92 10.84
C PRO A 6 -4.82 8.95 10.43
N LYS A 7 -4.41 9.93 9.62
CA LYS A 7 -5.28 10.99 9.13
C LYS A 7 -5.58 10.82 7.65
N SER A 8 -6.77 11.24 7.24
CA SER A 8 -7.14 11.30 5.83
C SER A 8 -6.13 12.15 5.04
N GLY A 9 -5.81 11.72 3.83
CA GLY A 9 -4.79 12.35 2.99
C GLY A 9 -3.36 11.85 3.23
N GLU A 10 -3.07 11.21 4.36
CA GLU A 10 -1.75 10.61 4.62
C GLU A 10 -1.51 9.36 3.77
N THR A 11 -0.24 8.93 3.72
CA THR A 11 0.18 7.72 3.00
C THR A 11 0.60 6.64 3.99
N ILE A 12 0.11 5.43 3.79
CA ILE A 12 0.54 4.23 4.52
C ILE A 12 1.22 3.26 3.56
N VAL A 13 2.33 2.68 4.02
CA VAL A 13 3.04 1.60 3.33
C VAL A 13 2.88 0.33 4.15
N ILE A 14 2.39 -0.75 3.53
CA ILE A 14 2.08 -2.01 4.20
C ILE A 14 3.02 -3.10 3.68
N SER A 15 3.90 -3.59 4.55
CA SER A 15 4.71 -4.79 4.28
C SER A 15 3.84 -6.04 4.24
N ALA A 16 4.15 -6.99 3.36
CA ALA A 16 3.40 -8.25 3.21
C ALA A 16 1.88 -8.00 3.04
N ALA A 17 1.52 -6.98 2.25
CA ALA A 17 0.16 -6.47 2.12
C ALA A 17 -0.85 -7.54 1.65
N ALA A 18 -0.41 -8.53 0.88
CA ALA A 18 -1.28 -9.61 0.42
C ALA A 18 -1.54 -10.73 1.46
N GLY A 19 -1.03 -10.58 2.69
CA GLY A 19 -1.34 -11.50 3.80
C GLY A 19 -2.66 -11.17 4.48
N ALA A 20 -3.10 -12.05 5.41
CA ALA A 20 -4.38 -11.90 6.11
C ALA A 20 -4.53 -10.55 6.82
N VAL A 21 -3.53 -10.11 7.58
CA VAL A 21 -3.58 -8.81 8.28
C VAL A 21 -3.42 -7.65 7.30
N GLY A 22 -2.46 -7.76 6.37
CA GLY A 22 -2.12 -6.69 5.44
C GLY A 22 -3.28 -6.26 4.54
N SER A 23 -4.08 -7.22 4.06
CA SER A 23 -5.21 -6.96 3.15
C SER A 23 -6.36 -6.25 3.86
N HIS A 24 -6.63 -6.61 5.12
CA HIS A 24 -7.64 -5.95 5.95
C HIS A 24 -7.18 -4.54 6.34
N VAL A 25 -5.91 -4.37 6.74
CA VAL A 25 -5.35 -3.05 7.06
C VAL A 25 -5.43 -2.12 5.84
N GLY A 26 -5.17 -2.64 4.65
CA GLY A 26 -5.31 -1.88 3.41
C GLY A 26 -6.71 -1.34 3.18
N GLN A 27 -7.73 -2.20 3.30
CA GLN A 27 -9.12 -1.79 3.15
C GLN A 27 -9.56 -0.79 4.23
N ILE A 28 -9.15 -1.01 5.48
CA ILE A 28 -9.38 -0.05 6.57
C ILE A 28 -8.75 1.30 6.23
N ALA A 29 -7.50 1.32 5.76
CA ALA A 29 -6.80 2.54 5.39
C ALA A 29 -7.47 3.26 4.19
N LYS A 30 -7.98 2.53 3.20
CA LYS A 30 -8.78 3.12 2.12
C LYS A 30 -10.05 3.78 2.64
N ASN A 31 -10.78 3.12 3.54
CA ASN A 31 -11.98 3.69 4.16
C ASN A 31 -11.70 4.95 5.00
N LEU A 32 -10.46 5.11 5.46
CA LEU A 32 -10.00 6.28 6.21
C LEU A 32 -9.49 7.42 5.32
N GLY A 33 -9.54 7.27 4.00
CA GLY A 33 -9.08 8.28 3.04
C GLY A 33 -7.56 8.37 2.87
N LEU A 34 -6.83 7.31 3.23
CA LEU A 34 -5.38 7.25 3.03
C LEU A 34 -5.02 6.81 1.61
N THR A 35 -3.81 7.18 1.20
CA THR A 35 -3.11 6.51 0.09
C THR A 35 -2.44 5.25 0.62
N VAL A 36 -2.71 4.11 0.00
CA VAL A 36 -2.28 2.80 0.47
C VAL A 36 -1.33 2.18 -0.55
N ILE A 37 -0.09 1.97 -0.12
CA ILE A 37 0.97 1.32 -0.91
C ILE A 37 1.22 -0.06 -0.33
N GLY A 38 1.06 -1.11 -1.14
CA GLY A 38 1.20 -2.50 -0.70
C GLY A 38 2.48 -3.16 -1.20
N ILE A 39 3.25 -3.79 -0.33
CA ILE A 39 4.43 -4.57 -0.70
C ILE A 39 4.08 -6.07 -0.74
N CYS A 40 4.39 -6.72 -1.87
CA CYS A 40 4.03 -8.11 -2.17
C CYS A 40 5.20 -8.88 -2.82
N GLY A 41 5.09 -10.21 -2.85
CA GLY A 41 6.16 -11.09 -3.33
C GLY A 41 5.97 -11.68 -4.72
N SER A 42 4.80 -11.51 -5.35
CA SER A 42 4.50 -12.01 -6.71
C SER A 42 3.58 -11.04 -7.45
N ASP A 43 3.55 -11.16 -8.77
CA ASP A 43 2.72 -10.29 -9.61
C ASP A 43 1.23 -10.56 -9.38
N GLU A 44 0.81 -11.82 -9.14
CA GLU A 44 -0.60 -12.10 -8.83
C GLU A 44 -1.04 -11.43 -7.54
N LYS A 45 -0.19 -11.45 -6.50
CA LYS A 45 -0.46 -10.76 -5.24
C LYS A 45 -0.56 -9.24 -5.44
N CYS A 46 0.30 -8.68 -6.27
CA CYS A 46 0.30 -7.25 -6.56
C CYS A 46 -0.90 -6.83 -7.42
N LYS A 47 -1.40 -7.70 -8.32
CA LYS A 47 -2.65 -7.51 -9.05
C LYS A 47 -3.86 -7.58 -8.12
N TRP A 48 -3.93 -8.61 -7.28
CA TRP A 48 -5.02 -8.79 -6.31
C TRP A 48 -5.15 -7.61 -5.34
N LEU A 49 -4.03 -7.06 -4.85
CA LEU A 49 -4.05 -5.87 -4.01
C LEU A 49 -4.63 -4.64 -4.72
N LYS A 50 -4.38 -4.48 -6.03
CA LYS A 50 -4.99 -3.40 -6.82
C LYS A 50 -6.51 -3.60 -6.95
N GLU A 51 -6.98 -4.83 -7.08
CA GLU A 51 -8.41 -5.16 -7.09
C GLU A 51 -9.08 -4.83 -5.74
N LEU A 52 -8.34 -4.94 -4.63
CA LEU A 52 -8.77 -4.47 -3.30
C LEU A 52 -8.72 -2.94 -3.10
N GLY A 53 -8.31 -2.19 -4.13
CA GLY A 53 -8.28 -0.72 -4.10
C GLY A 53 -7.00 -0.09 -3.57
N PHE A 54 -5.89 -0.83 -3.49
CA PHE A 54 -4.58 -0.24 -3.20
C PHE A 54 -4.15 0.71 -4.33
N ASP A 55 -3.61 1.87 -3.98
CA ASP A 55 -3.22 2.91 -4.94
C ASP A 55 -1.93 2.54 -5.69
N ALA A 56 -1.00 1.86 -5.02
CA ALA A 56 0.21 1.34 -5.63
C ALA A 56 0.63 0.02 -5.00
N THR A 57 1.33 -0.81 -5.79
CA THR A 57 1.87 -2.09 -5.32
C THR A 57 3.33 -2.25 -5.73
N ILE A 58 4.15 -2.77 -4.82
CA ILE A 58 5.59 -2.93 -4.98
C ILE A 58 5.94 -4.40 -4.81
N LYS A 59 6.55 -4.99 -5.85
CA LYS A 59 7.13 -6.33 -5.76
C LYS A 59 8.58 -6.23 -5.28
N TYR A 60 8.81 -6.53 -4.02
CA TYR A 60 10.13 -6.35 -3.39
C TYR A 60 11.26 -7.19 -4.01
N LYS A 61 10.92 -8.22 -4.80
CA LYS A 61 11.88 -9.09 -5.49
C LYS A 61 12.43 -8.49 -6.77
N THR A 62 11.79 -7.46 -7.32
CA THR A 62 12.12 -6.93 -8.66
C THR A 62 12.40 -5.43 -8.66
N ALA A 63 12.15 -4.75 -7.54
CA ALA A 63 12.40 -3.33 -7.41
C ALA A 63 12.89 -3.00 -6.00
N PRO A 64 13.82 -2.05 -5.87
CA PRO A 64 14.27 -1.60 -4.57
C PRO A 64 13.14 -0.78 -3.91
N VAL A 65 12.82 -1.16 -2.66
CA VAL A 65 11.59 -0.72 -2.00
C VAL A 65 11.62 0.79 -1.69
N ALA A 66 12.78 1.31 -1.30
CA ALA A 66 12.94 2.71 -0.91
C ALA A 66 12.63 3.67 -2.07
N GLU A 67 13.24 3.45 -3.24
CA GLU A 67 13.00 4.24 -4.45
C GLU A 67 11.57 4.05 -4.96
N SER A 68 11.04 2.83 -4.89
CA SER A 68 9.67 2.53 -5.31
C SER A 68 8.63 3.31 -4.48
N CYS A 69 8.84 3.43 -3.16
CA CYS A 69 7.97 4.23 -2.29
C CYS A 69 8.05 5.73 -2.63
N LEU A 70 9.23 6.25 -2.96
CA LEU A 70 9.39 7.64 -3.38
C LEU A 70 8.63 7.91 -4.68
N TYR A 71 8.75 7.01 -5.66
CA TYR A 71 8.04 7.12 -6.93
C TYR A 71 6.52 7.06 -6.76
N ALA A 72 6.02 6.11 -5.97
CA ALA A 72 4.59 5.97 -5.68
C ALA A 72 3.99 7.24 -5.04
N ARG A 73 4.77 7.96 -4.21
CA ARG A 73 4.34 9.24 -3.63
C ARG A 73 4.25 10.37 -4.66
N LEU A 74 5.12 10.37 -5.68
CA LEU A 74 5.14 11.40 -6.72
C LEU A 74 3.94 11.28 -7.68
N LEU A 75 3.51 10.05 -8.01
CA LEU A 75 2.40 9.80 -8.92
C LEU A 75 1.04 10.39 -8.49
N ARG A 76 0.87 10.76 -7.22
CA ARG A 76 -0.38 11.40 -6.72
C ARG A 76 -0.38 12.93 -6.83
N LYS A 77 0.78 13.56 -7.10
CA LYS A 77 0.88 15.02 -7.28
C LYS A 77 0.66 15.45 -8.73
N ALA A 78 0.52 14.50 -9.66
CA ALA A 78 0.23 14.72 -11.07
C ALA A 78 -1.26 14.54 -11.36
#